data_AF-B8CYB4-F1
#
_entry.id   AF-B8CYB4-F1
#
_cell.length_a   1.000
_cell.length_b   1.000
_cell.length_c   1.000
_cell.angle_alpha   90.00
_cell.angle_beta   90.00
_cell.angle_gamma   90.00
#
_symmetry.space_group_name_H-M   'P 1'
#
loop_
_entity.id
_entity.type
_entity.pdbx_description
1 polymer ?
#
loop_
_entity_poly.entity_id
_entity_poly.type
_entity_poly.pdbx_seq_one_letter_code
_entity_poly.pdbx_strand_id
1 'polypeptide(L)'
;MTDRADNIKIADNIKDVVVFQDIPVNLDLKDIINKCHLNNENDIERVTELVDEAIEVARPRGIFKESHIQKRGQDYVIINGIKFNSHVMYINLKDIYKVYPYIVTAGSELETWASNFNDILENYWADIIQKEILEGASNYIFARLKDIYNPGSIAIMNPGSLDWPISEQKKLFKLLGNYADRIGVRLTDSYLMVPTKSLSGLVFPSTTDFKNCRLCSREQCPGRRAPYDNKLSREYGMK
;
A
#
# COMPACT_ATOMS: atom_id res chain seq x y z
N MET A 1 17.21 -26.57 -8.93
CA MET A 1 15.99 -27.27 -9.39
C MET A 1 15.20 -27.68 -8.16
N THR A 2 14.17 -26.91 -7.84
CA THR A 2 12.88 -27.37 -7.31
C THR A 2 11.96 -26.16 -7.42
N ASP A 3 11.24 -26.11 -8.54
CA ASP A 3 10.04 -25.30 -8.72
C ASP A 3 9.12 -25.54 -7.51
N ARG A 4 9.01 -24.55 -6.62
CA ARG A 4 7.78 -24.38 -5.87
C ARG A 4 6.84 -23.61 -6.78
N ALA A 5 6.02 -24.36 -7.51
CA ALA A 5 4.87 -23.81 -8.20
C ALA A 5 4.13 -22.84 -7.27
N ASP A 6 3.94 -21.61 -7.76
CA ASP A 6 3.17 -20.53 -7.16
C ASP A 6 1.73 -20.98 -6.86
N ASN A 7 1.53 -21.69 -5.75
CA ASN A 7 0.21 -22.07 -5.24
C ASN A 7 -0.43 -20.84 -4.57
N ILE A 8 -0.82 -19.87 -5.39
CA ILE A 8 -1.54 -18.67 -4.99
C ILE A 8 -3.00 -19.05 -4.73
N LYS A 9 -3.51 -18.80 -3.53
CA LYS A 9 -4.94 -18.87 -3.25
C LYS A 9 -5.60 -17.57 -3.71
N ILE A 10 -5.92 -17.48 -5.00
CA ILE A 10 -6.92 -16.51 -5.48
C ILE A 10 -8.25 -16.97 -4.90
N ALA A 11 -8.70 -16.33 -3.82
CA ALA A 11 -9.87 -16.78 -3.09
C ALA A 11 -11.17 -16.57 -3.86
N ASP A 12 -11.19 -15.62 -4.81
CA ASP A 12 -12.24 -15.40 -5.80
C ASP A 12 -11.72 -14.50 -6.92
N ASN A 13 -12.17 -14.76 -8.15
CA ASN A 13 -12.05 -13.84 -9.28
C ASN A 13 -13.46 -13.50 -9.79
N ILE A 14 -14.12 -12.55 -9.13
CA ILE A 14 -15.44 -12.08 -9.55
C ILE A 14 -15.21 -10.94 -10.51
N LYS A 15 -15.23 -11.21 -11.82
CA LYS A 15 -15.15 -10.36 -13.04
C LYS A 15 -14.23 -9.11 -13.02
N ASP A 16 -14.24 -8.32 -11.95
CA ASP A 16 -13.53 -7.07 -11.74
C ASP A 16 -12.79 -7.02 -10.38
N VAL A 17 -12.84 -8.04 -9.51
CA VAL A 17 -12.23 -8.05 -8.17
C VAL A 17 -11.29 -9.24 -8.02
N VAL A 18 -10.09 -8.99 -7.49
CA VAL A 18 -9.11 -10.01 -7.16
C VAL A 18 -8.74 -9.90 -5.68
N VAL A 19 -8.83 -11.03 -4.98
CA VAL A 19 -8.50 -11.17 -3.56
C VAL A 19 -7.32 -12.11 -3.40
N PHE A 20 -6.30 -11.65 -2.67
CA PHE A 20 -5.09 -12.38 -2.32
C PHE A 20 -5.15 -12.78 -0.85
N GLN A 21 -5.01 -14.08 -0.60
CA GLN A 21 -4.79 -14.66 0.71
C GLN A 21 -3.38 -15.23 0.76
N ASP A 22 -2.75 -15.17 1.94
CA ASP A 22 -1.45 -15.78 2.20
C ASP A 22 -0.37 -15.34 1.18
N ILE A 23 -0.21 -14.03 0.97
CA ILE A 23 0.81 -13.50 0.05
C ILE A 23 2.20 -13.94 0.53
N PRO A 24 3.06 -14.47 -0.37
CA PRO A 24 4.39 -14.91 0.01
C PRO A 24 5.22 -13.79 0.66
N VAL A 25 5.88 -14.13 1.77
CA VAL A 25 6.80 -13.24 2.48
C VAL A 25 8.23 -13.60 2.09
N ASN A 26 8.98 -12.60 1.63
CA ASN A 26 10.40 -12.73 1.36
C ASN A 26 11.10 -11.47 1.88
N LEU A 27 11.97 -11.62 2.88
CA LEU A 27 12.74 -10.54 3.46
C LEU A 27 14.22 -10.75 3.18
N ASP A 28 14.92 -9.70 2.75
CA ASP A 28 16.37 -9.70 2.68
C ASP A 28 16.94 -9.29 4.02
N LEU A 29 17.48 -10.26 4.77
CA LEU A 29 18.07 -10.03 6.08
C LEU A 29 19.15 -8.95 6.05
N LYS A 30 19.94 -8.84 4.98
CA LYS A 30 20.98 -7.80 4.87
C LYS A 30 20.37 -6.41 4.77
N ASP A 31 19.28 -6.29 4.02
CA ASP A 31 18.54 -5.02 3.91
C ASP A 31 17.90 -4.65 5.26
N ILE A 32 17.32 -5.61 5.98
CA ILE A 32 16.79 -5.40 7.33
C ILE A 32 17.89 -4.92 8.29
N ILE A 33 19.03 -5.60 8.35
CA ILE A 33 20.18 -5.21 9.18
C ILE A 33 20.61 -3.77 8.89
N ASN A 34 20.69 -3.39 7.60
CA ASN A 34 21.07 -2.04 7.18
C ASN A 34 20.03 -0.99 7.61
N LYS A 35 18.73 -1.29 7.45
CA LYS A 35 17.61 -0.40 7.84
C LYS A 35 17.49 -0.24 9.35
N CYS A 36 17.84 -1.29 10.11
CA CYS A 36 17.93 -1.25 11.55
C CYS A 36 19.21 -0.56 12.06
N HIS A 37 20.15 -0.22 11.16
CA HIS A 37 21.44 0.41 11.47
C HIS A 37 22.32 -0.40 12.45
N LEU A 38 22.29 -1.74 12.34
CA LEU A 38 23.00 -2.62 13.26
C LEU A 38 24.48 -2.76 12.90
N ASN A 39 25.32 -2.86 13.93
CA ASN A 39 26.78 -2.99 13.78
C ASN A 39 27.44 -3.97 14.75
N ASN A 40 26.70 -4.53 15.71
CA ASN A 40 27.20 -5.50 16.67
C ASN A 40 26.50 -6.85 16.51
N GLU A 41 27.21 -7.92 16.87
CA GLU A 41 26.79 -9.30 16.60
C GLU A 41 25.51 -9.68 17.36
N ASN A 42 25.38 -9.24 18.63
CA ASN A 42 24.22 -9.58 19.46
C ASN A 42 22.91 -9.01 18.90
N ASP A 43 22.91 -7.73 18.50
CA ASP A 43 21.71 -7.11 17.90
C ASP A 43 21.38 -7.73 16.54
N ILE A 44 22.40 -8.09 15.76
CA ILE A 44 22.21 -8.77 14.46
C ILE A 44 21.59 -10.16 14.67
N GLU A 45 22.08 -10.92 15.65
CA GLU A 45 21.51 -12.22 16.02
C GLU A 45 20.05 -12.06 16.44
N ARG A 46 19.76 -11.10 17.32
CA ARG A 46 18.39 -10.86 17.77
C ARG A 46 17.44 -10.43 16.64
N VAL A 47 17.87 -9.54 15.76
CA VAL A 47 17.06 -9.13 14.60
C VAL A 47 16.86 -10.28 13.61
N THR A 48 17.82 -11.19 13.49
CA THR A 48 17.68 -12.39 12.67
C THR A 48 16.56 -13.29 13.24
N GLU A 49 16.54 -13.53 14.55
CA GLU A 49 15.46 -14.26 15.21
C GLU A 49 14.09 -13.60 14.99
N LEU A 50 14.01 -12.27 15.17
CA LEU A 50 12.77 -11.51 14.95
C LEU A 50 12.27 -11.62 13.49
N VAL A 51 13.19 -11.66 12.53
CA VAL A 51 12.85 -11.86 11.11
C VAL A 51 12.27 -13.25 10.88
N ASP A 52 12.89 -14.29 11.44
CA ASP A 52 12.41 -15.67 11.32
C ASP A 52 11.02 -15.84 11.96
N GLU A 53 10.83 -15.34 13.18
CA GLU A 53 9.54 -15.31 13.86
C GLU A 53 8.47 -14.59 13.02
N ALA A 54 8.80 -13.41 12.48
CA ALA A 54 7.88 -12.61 11.68
C ALA A 54 7.46 -13.33 10.38
N ILE A 55 8.39 -14.03 9.71
CA ILE A 55 8.10 -14.80 8.50
C ILE A 55 7.12 -15.95 8.81
N GLU A 56 7.28 -16.63 9.94
CA GLU A 56 6.41 -17.74 10.33
C GLU A 56 4.97 -17.32 10.62
N VAL A 57 4.79 -16.16 11.24
CA VAL A 57 3.46 -15.67 11.67
C VAL A 57 2.76 -14.78 10.64
N ALA A 58 3.51 -14.09 9.78
CA ALA A 58 2.93 -13.15 8.83
C ALA A 58 1.92 -13.82 7.89
N ARG A 59 0.75 -13.22 7.78
CA ARG A 59 -0.29 -13.62 6.82
C ARG A 59 -0.72 -12.39 6.02
N PRO A 60 0.13 -11.87 5.12
CA PRO A 60 -0.22 -10.70 4.35
C PRO A 60 -1.34 -11.02 3.37
N ARG A 61 -2.24 -10.05 3.19
CA ARG A 61 -3.45 -10.18 2.37
C ARG A 61 -3.66 -8.92 1.58
N GLY A 62 -4.36 -9.02 0.46
CA GLY A 62 -4.63 -7.84 -0.37
C GLY A 62 -5.83 -8.00 -1.26
N ILE A 63 -6.35 -6.89 -1.73
CA ILE A 63 -7.42 -6.81 -2.72
C ILE A 63 -7.12 -5.70 -3.70
N PHE A 64 -7.53 -5.88 -4.95
CA PHE A 64 -7.80 -4.77 -5.84
C PHE A 64 -9.07 -5.02 -6.63
N LYS A 65 -9.63 -3.94 -7.18
CA LYS A 65 -10.84 -3.99 -7.99
C LYS A 65 -10.74 -3.07 -9.20
N GLU A 66 -10.98 -3.55 -10.41
CA GLU A 66 -11.16 -2.69 -11.58
C GLU A 66 -12.38 -1.78 -11.36
N SER A 67 -12.20 -0.49 -11.58
CA SER A 67 -13.23 0.53 -11.41
C SER A 67 -13.16 1.58 -12.51
N HIS A 68 -14.32 2.09 -12.92
CA HIS A 68 -14.44 3.00 -14.06
C HIS A 68 -14.69 4.44 -13.61
N ILE A 69 -14.00 5.36 -14.26
CA ILE A 69 -14.25 6.79 -14.08
C ILE A 69 -15.40 7.21 -15.00
N GLN A 70 -16.45 7.76 -14.40
CA GLN A 70 -17.66 8.20 -15.10
C GLN A 70 -17.66 9.70 -15.37
N LYS A 71 -17.13 10.50 -14.44
CA LYS A 71 -17.12 11.96 -14.55
C LYS A 71 -15.89 12.55 -13.88
N ARG A 72 -15.43 13.67 -14.41
CA ARG A 72 -14.33 14.48 -13.90
C ARG A 72 -14.79 15.93 -13.82
N GLY A 73 -14.41 16.62 -12.76
CA GLY A 73 -14.55 18.06 -12.61
C GLY A 73 -13.31 18.61 -11.92
N GLN A 74 -13.17 19.93 -11.92
CA GLN A 74 -11.92 20.62 -11.56
C GLN A 74 -11.29 20.15 -10.23
N ASP A 75 -12.09 19.69 -9.25
CA ASP A 75 -11.60 19.19 -7.96
C ASP A 75 -12.22 17.85 -7.54
N TYR A 76 -12.77 17.09 -8.49
CA TYR A 76 -13.39 15.81 -8.17
C TYR A 76 -13.37 14.80 -9.32
N VAL A 77 -13.43 13.52 -8.96
CA VAL A 77 -13.62 12.41 -9.88
C VAL A 77 -14.74 11.52 -9.35
N ILE A 78 -15.60 11.01 -10.25
CA ILE A 78 -16.64 10.02 -9.93
C ILE A 78 -16.19 8.66 -10.45
N ILE A 79 -15.94 7.73 -9.53
CA ILE A 79 -15.48 6.37 -9.80
C ILE A 79 -16.59 5.40 -9.37
N ASN A 80 -17.14 4.62 -10.30
CA ASN A 80 -18.29 3.72 -10.07
C ASN A 80 -19.40 4.34 -9.19
N GLY A 81 -19.81 5.57 -9.50
CA GLY A 81 -20.88 6.31 -8.82
C GLY A 81 -20.46 7.02 -7.53
N ILE A 82 -19.21 6.86 -7.07
CA ILE A 82 -18.70 7.46 -5.84
C ILE A 82 -17.84 8.67 -6.17
N LYS A 83 -18.21 9.84 -5.63
CA LYS A 83 -17.48 11.09 -5.80
C LYS A 83 -16.32 11.20 -4.81
N PHE A 84 -15.09 11.30 -5.32
CA PHE A 84 -13.87 11.62 -4.58
C PHE A 84 -13.46 13.07 -4.86
N ASN A 85 -13.08 13.81 -3.81
CA ASN A 85 -12.65 15.20 -3.94
C ASN A 85 -11.12 15.29 -3.82
N SER A 86 -10.46 15.72 -4.90
CA SER A 86 -9.04 15.99 -5.01
C SER A 86 -8.76 16.60 -6.39
N HIS A 87 -8.11 17.76 -6.39
CA HIS A 87 -7.61 18.44 -7.57
C HIS A 87 -6.47 17.64 -8.22
N VAL A 88 -5.53 17.12 -7.41
CA VAL A 88 -4.43 16.28 -7.90
C VAL A 88 -4.98 15.03 -8.59
N MET A 89 -6.04 14.42 -8.04
CA MET A 89 -6.70 13.27 -8.65
C MET A 89 -7.36 13.64 -9.98
N TYR A 90 -8.01 14.80 -10.07
CA TYR A 90 -8.57 15.28 -11.33
C TYR A 90 -7.49 15.42 -12.42
N ILE A 91 -6.36 16.05 -12.10
CA ILE A 91 -5.24 16.23 -13.04
C ILE A 91 -4.70 14.86 -13.49
N ASN A 92 -4.37 13.99 -12.54
CA ASN A 92 -3.78 12.68 -12.82
C ASN A 92 -4.70 11.76 -13.64
N LEU A 93 -6.01 11.89 -13.49
CA LEU A 93 -6.98 10.99 -14.09
C LEU A 93 -7.69 11.59 -15.31
N LYS A 94 -7.23 12.75 -15.83
CA LYS A 94 -7.89 13.49 -16.91
C LYS A 94 -8.22 12.62 -18.13
N ASP A 95 -7.25 11.82 -18.57
CA ASP A 95 -7.35 10.96 -19.76
C ASP A 95 -7.41 9.45 -19.41
N ILE A 96 -7.59 9.13 -18.13
CA ILE A 96 -7.60 7.75 -17.62
C ILE A 96 -9.03 7.25 -17.45
N TYR A 97 -9.42 6.11 -18.01
CA TYR A 97 -10.78 5.57 -17.91
C TYR A 97 -10.96 4.50 -16.83
N LYS A 98 -9.88 3.79 -16.48
CA LYS A 98 -9.87 2.70 -15.51
C LYS A 98 -8.89 2.99 -14.39
N VAL A 99 -9.30 2.68 -13.17
CA VAL A 99 -8.48 2.74 -11.95
C VAL A 99 -8.69 1.48 -11.14
N TYR A 100 -7.76 1.21 -10.24
CA TYR A 100 -7.77 0.01 -9.42
C TYR A 100 -7.61 0.42 -7.95
N PRO A 101 -8.72 0.70 -7.23
CA PRO A 101 -8.70 0.74 -5.78
C PRO A 101 -8.11 -0.54 -5.21
N TYR A 102 -7.29 -0.38 -4.17
CA TYR A 102 -6.64 -1.51 -3.49
C TYR A 102 -6.59 -1.29 -1.97
N ILE A 103 -6.51 -2.42 -1.25
CA ILE A 103 -6.09 -2.49 0.14
C ILE A 103 -5.10 -3.64 0.25
N VAL A 104 -4.03 -3.46 1.01
CA VAL A 104 -3.05 -4.50 1.37
C VAL A 104 -2.71 -4.38 2.84
N THR A 105 -2.48 -5.51 3.49
CA THR A 105 -2.13 -5.58 4.91
C THR A 105 -1.05 -6.63 5.14
N ALA A 106 -0.21 -6.40 6.15
CA ALA A 106 0.75 -7.41 6.63
C ALA A 106 0.08 -8.51 7.47
N GLY A 107 -1.20 -8.33 7.83
CA GLY A 107 -1.98 -9.26 8.64
C GLY A 107 -2.06 -8.88 10.12
N SER A 108 -3.14 -9.26 10.79
CA SER A 108 -3.35 -9.03 12.23
C SER A 108 -2.43 -9.90 13.10
N GLU A 109 -2.00 -11.03 12.55
CA GLU A 109 -1.06 -11.96 13.14
C GLU A 109 0.27 -11.26 13.45
N LEU A 110 0.74 -10.43 12.52
CA LEU A 110 2.00 -9.71 12.66
C LEU A 110 1.87 -8.51 13.61
N GLU A 111 0.72 -7.84 13.64
CA GLU A 111 0.42 -6.80 14.64
C GLU A 111 0.38 -7.39 16.05
N THR A 112 -0.19 -8.60 16.21
CA THR A 112 -0.22 -9.33 17.48
C THR A 112 1.19 -9.74 17.90
N TRP A 113 2.00 -10.26 16.98
CA TRP A 113 3.40 -10.59 17.23
C TRP A 113 4.17 -9.38 17.76
N ALA A 114 4.09 -8.23 17.07
CA ALA A 114 4.77 -7.01 17.47
C ALA A 114 4.29 -6.47 18.83
N SER A 115 3.01 -6.68 19.17
CA SER A 115 2.45 -6.22 20.45
C SER A 115 3.01 -6.93 21.69
N ASN A 116 3.72 -8.05 21.51
CA ASN A 116 4.34 -8.80 22.61
C ASN A 116 5.66 -8.18 23.10
N PHE A 117 6.25 -7.25 22.34
CA PHE A 117 7.52 -6.62 22.71
C PHE A 117 7.28 -5.40 23.60
N ASN A 118 7.94 -5.36 24.75
CA ASN A 118 7.92 -4.20 25.66
C ASN A 118 9.20 -3.35 25.55
N ASP A 119 10.27 -3.92 25.00
CA ASP A 119 11.52 -3.21 24.79
C ASP A 119 11.40 -2.23 23.61
N ILE A 120 11.94 -1.02 23.78
CA ILE A 120 11.79 0.07 22.79
C ILE A 120 12.57 -0.26 21.51
N LEU A 121 13.73 -0.91 21.63
CA LEU A 121 14.59 -1.25 20.51
C LEU A 121 14.01 -2.42 19.72
N GLU A 122 13.51 -3.46 20.39
CA GLU A 122 12.78 -4.55 19.73
C GLU A 122 11.51 -4.05 19.02
N ASN A 123 10.74 -3.16 19.65
CA ASN A 123 9.59 -2.53 19.01
C ASN A 123 9.97 -1.75 17.74
N TYR A 124 11.10 -1.05 17.77
CA TYR A 124 11.62 -0.35 16.60
C TYR A 124 11.99 -1.32 15.46
N TRP A 125 12.68 -2.43 15.77
CA TRP A 125 13.01 -3.46 14.77
C TRP A 125 11.76 -4.16 14.24
N ALA A 126 10.81 -4.50 15.10
CA ALA A 126 9.53 -5.09 14.72
C ALA A 126 8.71 -4.15 13.82
N ASP A 127 8.77 -2.84 14.04
CA ASP A 127 8.13 -1.84 13.19
C ASP A 127 8.73 -1.79 11.78
N ILE A 128 10.07 -1.93 11.67
CA ILE A 128 10.78 -2.02 10.38
C ILE A 128 10.40 -3.31 9.66
N ILE A 129 10.51 -4.46 10.32
CA ILE A 129 10.17 -5.77 9.74
C ILE A 129 8.73 -5.77 9.21
N GLN A 130 7.78 -5.24 9.99
CA GLN A 130 6.40 -5.07 9.55
C GLN A 130 6.22 -4.20 8.31
N LYS A 131 6.98 -3.11 8.18
CA LYS A 131 6.95 -2.24 7.01
C LYS A 131 7.48 -2.94 5.78
N GLU A 132 8.56 -3.70 5.91
CA GLU A 132 9.14 -4.48 4.81
C GLU A 132 8.21 -5.58 4.31
N ILE A 133 7.54 -6.29 5.23
CA ILE A 133 6.53 -7.28 4.87
C ILE A 133 5.36 -6.61 4.11
N LEU A 134 4.88 -5.45 4.59
CA LEU A 134 3.83 -4.71 3.90
C LEU A 134 4.26 -4.22 2.52
N GLU A 135 5.51 -3.75 2.38
CA GLU A 135 6.07 -3.31 1.10
C GLU A 135 6.19 -4.48 0.11
N GLY A 136 6.72 -5.62 0.55
CA GLY A 136 6.78 -6.86 -0.24
C GLY A 136 5.39 -7.29 -0.72
N ALA A 137 4.40 -7.30 0.17
CA ALA A 137 3.02 -7.64 -0.18
C ALA A 137 2.41 -6.62 -1.16
N SER A 138 2.69 -5.33 -1.00
CA SER A 138 2.25 -4.26 -1.91
C SER A 138 2.83 -4.46 -3.31
N ASN A 139 4.14 -4.69 -3.40
CA ASN A 139 4.84 -4.93 -4.65
C ASN A 139 4.30 -6.18 -5.36
N TYR A 140 4.03 -7.23 -4.60
CA TYR A 140 3.42 -8.45 -5.11
C TYR A 140 2.07 -8.17 -5.76
N ILE A 141 1.12 -7.50 -5.07
CA ILE A 141 -0.20 -7.25 -5.64
C ILE A 141 -0.14 -6.32 -6.86
N PHE A 142 0.78 -5.36 -6.90
CA PHE A 142 0.95 -4.46 -8.05
C PHE A 142 1.56 -5.17 -9.25
N ALA A 143 2.46 -6.12 -9.03
CA ALA A 143 2.95 -6.99 -10.10
C ALA A 143 1.81 -7.84 -10.67
N ARG A 144 1.00 -8.47 -9.80
CA ARG A 144 -0.17 -9.25 -10.23
C ARG A 144 -1.23 -8.43 -10.96
N LEU A 145 -1.46 -7.19 -10.51
CA LEU A 145 -2.33 -6.24 -11.21
C LEU A 145 -1.84 -5.97 -12.64
N LYS A 146 -0.51 -5.79 -12.81
CA LYS A 146 0.08 -5.59 -14.14
C LYS A 146 -0.07 -6.83 -15.01
N ASP A 147 0.14 -8.02 -14.47
CA ASP A 147 -0.02 -9.28 -15.20
C ASP A 147 -1.47 -9.50 -15.68
N ILE A 148 -2.44 -9.14 -14.84
CA ILE A 148 -3.86 -9.39 -15.10
C ILE A 148 -4.46 -8.36 -16.06
N TYR A 149 -4.17 -7.07 -15.88
CA TYR A 149 -4.82 -6.00 -16.63
C TYR A 149 -3.93 -5.31 -17.67
N ASN A 150 -2.62 -5.57 -17.65
CA ASN A 150 -1.62 -4.96 -18.53
C ASN A 150 -1.80 -3.43 -18.74
N PRO A 151 -1.88 -2.62 -17.66
CA PRO A 151 -2.10 -1.17 -17.77
C PRO A 151 -0.86 -0.40 -18.27
N GLY A 152 0.26 -1.08 -18.55
CA GLY A 152 1.56 -0.46 -18.77
C GLY A 152 2.18 0.06 -17.48
N SER A 153 2.80 1.23 -17.54
CA SER A 153 3.31 1.93 -16.35
C SER A 153 2.15 2.38 -15.45
N ILE A 154 2.35 2.28 -14.13
CA ILE A 154 1.32 2.61 -13.14
C ILE A 154 1.80 3.72 -12.20
N ALA A 155 0.87 4.52 -11.73
CA ALA A 155 1.05 5.46 -10.63
C ALA A 155 0.06 5.16 -9.50
N ILE A 156 0.35 5.67 -8.30
CA ILE A 156 -0.41 5.39 -7.08
C ILE A 156 -0.74 6.71 -6.36
N MET A 157 -1.99 6.83 -5.92
CA MET A 157 -2.44 7.86 -4.99
C MET A 157 -3.07 7.21 -3.77
N ASN A 158 -2.92 7.82 -2.58
CA ASN A 158 -3.43 7.29 -1.32
C ASN A 158 -4.20 8.39 -0.57
N PRO A 159 -5.34 8.08 0.08
CA PRO A 159 -5.98 9.01 1.01
C PRO A 159 -5.00 9.48 2.10
N GLY A 160 -5.13 10.75 2.52
CA GLY A 160 -4.23 11.39 3.49
C GLY A 160 -2.91 11.90 2.88
N SER A 161 -2.68 11.71 1.58
CA SER A 161 -1.55 12.31 0.87
C SER A 161 -2.00 13.55 0.09
N LEU A 162 -1.14 14.57 0.06
CA LEU A 162 -1.35 15.81 -0.71
C LEU A 162 -2.71 16.45 -0.37
N ASP A 163 -3.56 16.66 -1.36
CA ASP A 163 -4.88 17.28 -1.22
C ASP A 163 -6.01 16.26 -1.04
N TRP A 164 -5.73 14.95 -1.10
CA TRP A 164 -6.74 13.91 -0.98
C TRP A 164 -6.97 13.58 0.50
N PRO A 165 -8.10 13.99 1.12
CA PRO A 165 -8.27 13.88 2.56
C PRO A 165 -8.35 12.43 3.05
N ILE A 166 -7.80 12.15 4.24
CA ILE A 166 -7.88 10.81 4.85
C ILE A 166 -9.33 10.35 5.06
N SER A 167 -10.27 11.28 5.25
CA SER A 167 -11.70 10.97 5.42
C SER A 167 -12.34 10.32 4.19
N GLU A 168 -11.78 10.55 2.99
CA GLU A 168 -12.19 9.90 1.74
C GLU A 168 -11.88 8.39 1.72
N GLN A 169 -11.10 7.87 2.68
CA GLN A 169 -10.83 6.45 2.81
C GLN A 169 -12.10 5.63 3.06
N LYS A 170 -13.12 6.19 3.74
CA LYS A 170 -14.45 5.56 3.83
C LYS A 170 -15.07 5.31 2.45
N LYS A 171 -14.85 6.21 1.50
CA LYS A 171 -15.36 6.07 0.13
C LYS A 171 -14.56 5.03 -0.67
N LEU A 172 -13.26 4.92 -0.42
CA LEU A 172 -12.42 3.87 -0.99
C LEU A 172 -12.87 2.48 -0.49
N PHE A 173 -13.12 2.33 0.81
CA PHE A 173 -13.69 1.10 1.39
C PHE A 173 -15.07 0.79 0.80
N LYS A 174 -15.94 1.80 0.65
CA LYS A 174 -17.24 1.62 -0.03
C LYS A 174 -17.10 1.14 -1.47
N LEU A 175 -16.11 1.66 -2.21
CA LEU A 175 -15.83 1.24 -3.59
C LEU A 175 -15.40 -0.24 -3.67
N LEU A 176 -14.64 -0.67 -2.67
CA LEU A 176 -14.19 -2.05 -2.46
C LEU A 176 -15.24 -2.96 -1.80
N GLY A 177 -16.39 -2.44 -1.36
CA GLY A 177 -17.46 -3.25 -0.78
C GLY A 177 -17.03 -4.07 0.45
N ASN A 178 -17.62 -5.26 0.61
CA ASN A 178 -17.33 -6.19 1.71
C ASN A 178 -16.02 -6.97 1.56
N TYR A 179 -15.23 -6.71 0.50
CA TYR A 179 -13.97 -7.43 0.28
C TYR A 179 -12.86 -7.02 1.26
N ALA A 180 -12.95 -5.83 1.87
CA ALA A 180 -12.03 -5.44 2.94
C ALA A 180 -12.14 -6.37 4.16
N ASP A 181 -13.36 -6.78 4.53
CA ASP A 181 -13.60 -7.71 5.64
C ASP A 181 -12.98 -9.09 5.35
N ARG A 182 -12.97 -9.52 4.07
CA ARG A 182 -12.38 -10.80 3.66
C ARG A 182 -10.87 -10.87 3.82
N ILE A 183 -10.19 -9.72 3.86
CA ILE A 183 -8.75 -9.64 4.16
C ILE A 183 -8.47 -9.20 5.60
N GLY A 184 -9.51 -9.12 6.44
CA GLY A 184 -9.39 -8.77 7.85
C GLY A 184 -9.07 -7.30 8.11
N VAL A 185 -9.29 -6.41 7.13
CA VAL A 185 -9.00 -4.97 7.27
C VAL A 185 -10.28 -4.20 7.52
N ARG A 186 -10.32 -3.45 8.62
CA ARG A 186 -11.42 -2.53 8.96
C ARG A 186 -10.95 -1.09 9.10
N LEU A 187 -11.89 -0.16 9.04
CA LEU A 187 -11.65 1.26 9.26
C LEU A 187 -12.21 1.69 10.63
N THR A 188 -11.44 2.46 11.37
CA THR A 188 -11.88 3.12 12.61
C THR A 188 -12.67 4.39 12.33
N ASP A 189 -13.31 4.97 13.35
CA ASP A 189 -14.05 6.24 13.22
C ASP A 189 -13.15 7.40 12.80
N SER A 190 -11.87 7.36 13.22
CA SER A 190 -10.81 8.30 12.86
C SER A 190 -10.16 8.01 11.50
N TYR A 191 -10.74 7.13 10.69
CA TYR A 191 -10.28 6.78 9.34
C TYR A 191 -8.94 6.01 9.30
N LEU A 192 -8.44 5.53 10.43
CA LEU A 192 -7.26 4.65 10.48
C LEU A 192 -7.66 3.20 10.21
N MET A 193 -6.77 2.45 9.55
CA MET A 193 -6.97 1.01 9.31
C MET A 193 -6.50 0.17 10.49
N VAL A 194 -7.19 -0.94 10.68
CA VAL A 194 -6.78 -2.03 11.57
C VAL A 194 -6.78 -3.31 10.74
N PRO A 195 -5.66 -4.04 10.63
CA PRO A 195 -4.37 -3.79 11.29
C PRO A 195 -3.69 -2.48 10.86
N THR A 196 -2.87 -1.90 11.73
CA THR A 196 -2.15 -0.63 11.47
C THR A 196 -1.17 -0.73 10.31
N LYS A 197 -0.60 -1.92 10.07
CA LYS A 197 0.24 -2.24 8.92
C LYS A 197 -0.59 -2.57 7.69
N SER A 198 -1.38 -1.58 7.28
CA SER A 198 -2.20 -1.65 6.08
C SER A 198 -1.98 -0.41 5.21
N LEU A 199 -2.09 -0.58 3.90
CA LEU A 199 -2.02 0.48 2.92
C LEU A 199 -3.26 0.40 2.01
N SER A 200 -3.80 1.55 1.64
CA SER A 200 -4.92 1.64 0.71
C SER A 200 -4.74 2.82 -0.23
N GLY A 201 -5.27 2.69 -1.45
CA GLY A 201 -5.20 3.76 -2.43
C GLY A 201 -5.83 3.40 -3.76
N LEU A 202 -5.48 4.18 -4.78
CA LEU A 202 -5.84 3.98 -6.17
C LEU A 202 -4.58 3.77 -6.99
N VAL A 203 -4.53 2.67 -7.73
CA VAL A 203 -3.57 2.46 -8.82
C VAL A 203 -4.21 2.89 -10.13
N PHE A 204 -3.45 3.51 -11.03
CA PHE A 204 -3.94 3.90 -12.35
C PHE A 204 -2.82 3.88 -13.40
N PRO A 205 -3.13 3.67 -14.68
CA PRO A 205 -2.16 3.81 -15.76
C PRO A 205 -1.55 5.21 -15.78
N SER A 206 -0.25 5.32 -16.00
CA SER A 206 0.42 6.60 -16.13
C SER A 206 1.60 6.50 -17.09
N THR A 207 1.68 7.43 -18.05
CA THR A 207 2.84 7.58 -18.94
C THR A 207 3.99 8.35 -18.27
N THR A 208 3.77 8.87 -17.07
CA THR A 208 4.76 9.60 -16.25
C THR A 208 5.03 8.84 -14.95
N ASP A 209 6.27 8.90 -14.41
CA ASP A 209 6.58 8.36 -13.06
C ASP A 209 6.03 9.31 -11.98
N PHE A 210 4.70 9.45 -11.93
CA PHE A 210 4.05 10.26 -10.91
C PHE A 210 4.20 9.60 -9.54
N LYS A 211 4.74 10.37 -8.60
CA LYS A 211 4.87 10.00 -7.19
C LYS A 211 4.41 11.18 -6.36
N ASN A 212 3.51 10.94 -5.39
CA ASN A 212 3.03 11.98 -4.47
C ASN A 212 4.18 12.83 -3.87
N CYS A 213 5.33 12.21 -3.59
CA CYS A 213 6.51 12.88 -3.02
C CYS A 213 7.03 14.06 -3.86
N ARG A 214 6.78 14.08 -5.18
CA ARG A 214 7.16 15.19 -6.06
C ARG A 214 6.36 16.46 -5.79
N LEU A 215 5.15 16.34 -5.22
CA LEU A 215 4.28 17.47 -4.88
C LEU A 215 4.30 17.81 -3.38
N CYS A 216 4.95 16.99 -2.56
CA CYS A 216 4.96 17.15 -1.10
C CYS A 216 6.17 17.97 -0.64
N SER A 217 5.91 19.16 -0.07
CA SER A 217 6.92 20.09 0.45
C SER A 217 7.54 19.68 1.78
N ARG A 218 7.07 18.61 2.43
CA ARG A 218 7.63 18.09 3.69
C ARG A 218 9.06 17.60 3.49
N GLU A 219 10.07 18.33 3.97
CA GLU A 219 11.48 18.01 3.74
C GLU A 219 11.88 16.65 4.34
N GLN A 220 11.71 16.49 5.66
CA GLN A 220 12.10 15.28 6.38
C GLN A 220 10.93 14.29 6.46
N CYS A 221 10.81 13.47 5.41
CA CYS A 221 9.86 12.37 5.35
C CYS A 221 10.63 11.05 5.17
N PRO A 222 10.62 10.14 6.16
CA PRO A 222 11.32 8.85 6.05
C PRO A 222 10.78 7.98 4.91
N GLY A 223 9.52 8.16 4.51
CA GLY A 223 8.89 7.47 3.37
C GLY A 223 9.06 8.18 2.02
N ARG A 224 10.01 9.10 1.86
CA ARG A 224 10.19 9.86 0.62
C ARG A 224 10.74 8.97 -0.50
N ARG A 225 9.97 8.85 -1.59
CA ARG A 225 10.32 8.03 -2.78
C ARG A 225 10.72 8.84 -4.01
N ALA A 226 10.66 10.17 -3.93
CA ALA A 226 11.12 11.10 -4.96
C ALA A 226 11.42 12.48 -4.36
N PRO A 227 12.35 13.26 -4.92
CA PRO A 227 12.58 14.65 -4.51
C PRO A 227 11.36 15.53 -4.77
N TYR A 228 11.17 16.56 -3.95
CA TYR A 228 10.14 17.58 -4.17
C TYR A 228 10.47 18.39 -5.44
N ASP A 229 9.45 18.64 -6.26
CA ASP A 229 9.56 19.35 -7.53
C ASP A 229 8.66 20.58 -7.49
N ASN A 230 9.24 21.73 -7.15
CA ASN A 230 8.51 22.99 -7.02
C ASN A 230 7.85 23.43 -8.35
N LYS A 231 8.42 23.09 -9.51
CA LYS A 231 7.81 23.43 -10.80
C LYS A 231 6.55 22.60 -11.00
N LEU A 232 6.67 21.28 -10.83
CA LEU A 232 5.52 20.36 -10.91
C LEU A 232 4.44 20.71 -9.87
N SER A 233 4.83 21.07 -8.65
CA SER A 233 3.89 21.51 -7.59
C SER A 233 3.01 22.66 -8.07
N ARG A 234 3.61 23.69 -8.69
CA ARG A 234 2.88 24.84 -9.25
C ARG A 234 2.00 24.47 -10.44
N GLU A 235 2.45 23.55 -11.30
CA GLU A 235 1.63 23.03 -12.40
C GLU A 235 0.36 22.33 -11.89
N TYR A 236 0.44 21.69 -10.72
CA TYR A 236 -0.69 21.08 -10.03
C TYR A 236 -1.50 22.08 -9.19
N GLY A 237 -1.22 23.38 -9.25
CA GLY A 237 -1.90 24.40 -8.44
C GLY A 237 -1.65 24.27 -6.94
N MET A 238 -0.61 23.52 -6.55
CA MET A 238 -0.20 23.34 -5.15
C MET A 238 0.71 24.50 -4.72
N LYS A 239 0.65 24.84 -3.42
CA LYS A 239 1.41 25.96 -2.82
C LYS A 239 2.90 25.65 -2.64
#